data_AF-A0A350X3H0-F1
#
_entry.id   AF-A0A350X3H0-F1
#
_cell.length_a   1.000
_cell.length_b   1.000
_cell.length_c   1.000
_cell.angle_alpha   90.00
_cell.angle_beta   90.00
_cell.angle_gamma   90.00
#
_symmetry.space_group_name_H-M   'P 1'
#
loop_
_entity.id
_entity.type
_entity.pdbx_description
1 polymer ?
#
loop_
_entity_poly.entity_id
_entity_poly.type
_entity_poly.pdbx_seq_one_letter_code
_entity_poly.pdbx_strand_id
1 'polypeptide(L)' 'YIEVWGKFTPRGGISIDPYCNYGRVGTKYEEIANFRLMNHDLYPEKVDNR' A
#
# COMPACT_ATOMS: atom_id res chain seq x y z
N TYR A 1 -8.65 -12.35 -2.14
CA TYR A 1 -7.69 -11.25 -2.26
C TYR A 1 -8.27 -10.06 -1.53
N ILE A 2 -7.46 -9.34 -0.76
CA ILE A 2 -7.85 -8.09 -0.11
C ILE A 2 -6.61 -7.18 -0.03
N GLU A 3 -6.83 -5.88 -0.06
CA GLU A 3 -5.81 -4.88 0.25
C GLU A 3 -6.40 -3.75 1.08
N VAL A 4 -5.57 -3.16 1.93
CA VAL A 4 -5.89 -2.02 2.79
C VAL A 4 -4.75 -1.02 2.67
N TRP A 5 -5.09 0.20 2.28
CA TRP A 5 -4.15 1.32 2.20
C TRP A 5 -4.66 2.44 3.09
N GLY A 6 -3.95 2.71 4.18
CA GLY A 6 -4.18 3.87 5.02
C GLY A 6 -3.39 5.06 4.51
N LYS A 7 -3.97 6.26 4.58
CA LYS A 7 -3.27 7.52 4.37
C LYS A 7 -3.53 8.44 5.55
N PHE A 8 -2.51 8.69 6.36
CA PHE A 8 -2.66 9.43 7.61
C PHE A 8 -2.22 10.89 7.45
N THR A 9 -2.97 11.81 8.07
CA THR A 9 -2.56 13.21 8.09
C THR A 9 -1.28 13.41 8.89
N PRO A 10 -0.44 14.39 8.53
CA PRO A 10 0.86 14.57 9.16
C PRO A 10 0.79 14.80 10.66
N ARG A 11 1.78 14.30 11.39
CA ARG A 11 2.10 14.68 12.78
C ARG A 11 3.60 14.95 12.85
N GLY A 12 3.99 16.13 13.33
CA GLY A 12 5.40 16.55 13.29
C GLY A 12 5.94 16.75 11.87
N GLY A 13 5.08 17.08 10.90
CA GLY A 13 5.48 17.31 9.50
C GLY A 13 5.63 16.04 8.65
N ILE A 14 5.38 14.85 9.21
CA ILE A 14 5.49 13.56 8.53
C ILE A 14 4.11 12.88 8.50
N SER A 15 3.66 12.45 7.33
CA SER A 15 2.52 11.53 7.14
C SER A 15 3.03 10.08 7.07
N ILE A 16 2.14 9.14 7.40
CA ILE A 16 2.44 7.70 7.35
C ILE A 16 1.32 7.03 6.55
N ASP A 17 1.69 6.38 5.45
CA ASP A 17 0.73 5.76 4.55
C ASP A 17 0.96 4.24 4.51
N PRO A 18 0.46 3.47 5.50
CA PRO A 18 0.68 2.04 5.55
C PRO A 18 -0.15 1.30 4.49
N TYR A 19 0.48 0.33 3.83
CA TYR A 19 -0.17 -0.58 2.90
C TYR A 19 0.00 -2.03 3.35
N CYS A 20 -1.08 -2.79 3.30
CA CYS A 20 -1.01 -4.24 3.41
C CYS A 20 -1.98 -4.91 2.44
N ASN A 21 -1.64 -6.12 2.02
CA ASN A 21 -2.52 -6.94 1.21
C ASN A 21 -2.44 -8.40 1.64
N TYR A 22 -3.39 -9.19 1.14
CA TYR A 22 -3.44 -10.62 1.39
C TYR A 22 -4.04 -11.37 0.20
N GLY A 23 -3.33 -12.42 -0.20
CA GLY A 23 -3.78 -13.45 -1.12
C GLY A 23 -3.93 -14.78 -0.39
N ARG A 24 -4.98 -15.54 -0.72
CA ARG A 24 -5.13 -16.89 -0.15
C ARG A 24 -3.99 -17.77 -0.67
N VAL A 25 -3.24 -18.38 0.26
CA VAL A 25 -2.08 -19.23 -0.04
C VAL A 25 -2.45 -20.38 -0.99
N GLY A 26 -1.57 -20.66 -1.94
CA GLY A 26 -1.72 -21.74 -2.94
C GLY A 26 -2.74 -21.42 -4.03
N THR A 27 -3.12 -20.16 -4.20
CA THR A 27 -4.07 -19.73 -5.24
C THR A 27 -3.48 -18.59 -6.06
N LYS A 28 -4.02 -18.33 -7.25
CA LYS A 28 -3.67 -17.16 -8.08
C LYS A 28 -3.75 -15.81 -7.33
N TYR A 29 -4.51 -15.75 -6.23
CA TYR A 29 -4.62 -14.53 -5.44
C TYR A 29 -3.38 -14.22 -4.61
N GLU A 30 -2.56 -15.23 -4.27
CA GLU A 30 -1.25 -15.06 -3.64
C GLU A 30 -0.28 -14.38 -4.61
N GLU A 31 -0.23 -14.83 -5.86
CA GLU A 31 0.57 -14.20 -6.93
C GLU A 31 0.14 -12.75 -7.16
N ILE A 32 -1.17 -12.47 -7.17
CA ILE A 32 -1.70 -11.11 -7.28
C ILE A 32 -1.23 -10.24 -6.10
N ALA A 33 -1.27 -10.76 -4.86
CA ALA A 33 -0.81 -10.02 -3.69
C ALA A 33 0.69 -9.72 -3.75
N ASN A 34 1.51 -10.69 -4.13
CA ASN A 34 2.94 -10.49 -4.34
C ASN A 34 3.22 -9.48 -5.44
N PHE A 35 2.56 -9.62 -6.60
CA PHE A 35 2.71 -8.69 -7.72
C PHE A 35 2.35 -7.26 -7.31
N ARG A 36 1.22 -7.07 -6.64
CA ARG A 36 0.79 -5.73 -6.20
C ARG A 36 1.67 -5.14 -5.12
N LEU A 37 2.20 -5.96 -4.21
CA LEU A 37 3.15 -5.52 -3.19
C LEU A 37 4.47 -5.06 -3.81
N MET A 38 5.03 -5.83 -4.76
CA MET A 38 6.28 -5.48 -5.44
C MET A 38 6.18 -4.21 -6.30
N ASN A 39 4.99 -3.94 -6.83
CA ASN A 39 4.72 -2.77 -7.67
C ASN A 39 3.98 -1.66 -6.91
N HIS A 40 3.86 -1.76 -5.59
CA HIS A 40 3.15 -0.77 -4.80
C HIS A 40 3.90 0.56 -4.80
N ASP A 41 3.20 1.64 -5.13
CA ASP A 41 3.67 3.03 -5.01
C ASP A 41 4.98 3.34 -5.75
N LEU A 42 5.24 2.70 -6.90
CA LEU A 42 6.40 3.00 -7.76
C LEU A 42 6.46 4.46 -8.23
N TYR A 43 5.31 5.11 -8.27
CA TYR A 43 5.16 6.51 -8.64
C TYR A 43 4.33 7.21 -7.55
N PRO A 44 4.96 7.59 -6.43
CA PRO A 44 4.26 8.19 -5.32
C PRO A 44 3.66 9.54 -5.72
N GLU A 45 2.52 9.86 -5.11
CA GLU A 45 1.89 11.16 -5.31
C GLU A 45 2.69 12.27 -4.62
N LYS A 46 2.53 13.51 -5.11
CA LYS A 46 3.12 14.67 -4.45
C LYS A 46 2.33 14.98 -3.16
N VAL A 47 3.02 14.98 -2.03
CA VAL A 47 2.48 15.42 -0.73
C VAL A 47 3.24 16.67 -0.27
N ASP A 48 2.53 17.79 -0.08
CA ASP A 48 3.12 19.07 0.34
C ASP A 48 2.58 19.59 1.68
N ASN A 49 1.74 18.81 2.36
CA ASN A 49 1.12 19.12 3.65
C ASN A 49 0.29 20.42 3.65
N ARG A 50 -0.36 20.76 2.52
CA ARG A 50 -1.19 21.97 2.37
C ARG A 50 -2.55 21.71 1.75
#